data_AF-A0A2V7DNZ8-F1
#
_entry.id   AF-A0A2V7DNZ8-F1
#
_cell.length_a   1.000
_cell.length_b   1.000
_cell.length_c   1.000
_cell.angle_alpha   90.00
_cell.angle_beta   90.00
_cell.angle_gamma   90.00
#
_symmetry.space_group_name_H-M   'P 1'
#
loop_
_entity.id
_entity.type
_entity.pdbx_description
1 polymer ?
#
loop_
_entity_poly.entity_id
_entity_poly.type
_entity_poly.pdbx_seq_one_letter_code
_entity_poly.pdbx_strand_id
1 'polypeptide(L)' 'TGAVSDIWPDGSRVDQYMLPDMMVTNVCFGGRDLRTAYATLSMGGTLVSFEWPRPGLPLRYLNR' A
#
# COMPACT_ATOMS: atom_id res chain seq x y z
N THR A 1 10.09 5.99 11.50
CA THR A 1 9.88 5.68 10.07
C THR A 1 8.40 5.76 9.78
N GLY A 2 8.02 6.06 8.54
CA GLY A 2 6.65 6.04 8.05
C GLY A 2 6.19 4.62 7.72
N ALA A 3 4.89 4.44 7.57
CA ALA A 3 4.29 3.13 7.38
C ALA A 3 3.05 3.18 6.50
N VAL A 4 2.72 2.04 5.89
CA VAL A 4 1.35 1.76 5.44
C VAL A 4 0.64 1.07 6.59
N SER A 5 -0.49 1.63 7.04
CA SER A 5 -1.32 1.03 8.09
C SER A 5 -2.51 0.30 7.47
N ASP A 6 -2.65 -0.97 7.83
CA ASP A 6 -3.76 -1.82 7.45
C ASP A 6 -4.76 -1.91 8.61
N ILE A 7 -5.90 -1.26 8.45
CA ILE A 7 -6.92 -1.14 9.49
C ILE A 7 -8.08 -2.06 9.15
N TRP A 8 -8.46 -2.91 10.09
CA TRP A 8 -9.59 -3.83 9.91
C TRP A 8 -10.92 -3.06 9.84
N PRO A 9 -11.92 -3.55 9.09
CA PRO A 9 -13.17 -2.80 8.88
C PRO A 9 -13.94 -2.44 10.15
N ASP A 10 -13.80 -3.23 11.20
CA ASP A 10 -14.39 -3.02 12.52
C ASP A 10 -13.48 -2.24 13.49
N GLY A 11 -12.26 -1.88 13.05
CA GLY A 11 -11.26 -1.20 13.85
C GLY A 11 -10.60 -2.06 14.92
N SER A 12 -10.87 -3.37 15.00
CA SER A 12 -10.37 -4.22 16.09
C SER A 12 -8.88 -4.51 15.99
N ARG A 13 -8.28 -4.27 14.83
CA ARG A 13 -6.88 -4.59 14.53
C ARG A 13 -6.29 -3.59 13.53
N VAL A 14 -5.03 -3.25 13.79
CA VAL A 14 -4.18 -2.44 12.91
C VAL A 14 -2.84 -3.15 12.72
N ASP A 15 -2.51 -3.53 11.49
CA ASP A 15 -1.19 -4.03 11.13
C ASP A 15 -0.38 -2.88 10.49
N GLN A 16 0.91 -2.77 10.80
CA GLN A 16 1.77 -1.72 10.25
C GLN A 16 2.92 -2.32 9.42
N TYR A 17 3.05 -1.84 8.20
CA TYR A 17 4.14 -2.19 7.28
C TYR A 17 5.11 -1.03 7.25
N MET A 18 6.18 -1.14 8.03
CA MET A 18 7.21 -0.10 8.14
C MET A 18 8.00 0.00 6.85
N LEU A 19 8.17 1.23 6.35
CA LEU A 19 8.93 1.51 5.13
C LEU A 19 10.18 2.34 5.45
N PRO A 20 11.23 2.26 4.61
CA PRO A 20 12.50 2.95 4.86
C PRO A 20 12.45 4.45 4.50
N ASP A 21 11.38 5.15 4.87
CA ASP A 21 11.22 6.59 4.71
C ASP A 21 10.34 7.14 5.83
N MET A 22 10.61 8.35 6.33
CA MET A 22 9.80 8.98 7.38
C MET A 22 8.46 9.52 6.88
N MET A 23 8.33 9.80 5.58
CA MET A 23 7.18 10.40 4.93
C MET A 23 6.67 9.51 3.79
N VAL A 24 5.88 8.50 4.16
CA VAL A 24 5.09 7.71 3.22
C VAL A 24 3.82 8.49 2.89
N THR A 25 3.56 8.77 1.62
CA THR A 25 2.50 9.73 1.21
C THR A 25 1.32 9.11 0.47
N ASN A 26 1.51 7.97 -0.18
CA ASN A 26 0.46 7.29 -0.93
C ASN A 26 0.69 5.79 -0.93
N VAL A 27 -0.39 5.03 -1.08
CA VAL A 27 -0.37 3.61 -1.39
C VAL A 27 -1.45 3.29 -2.42
N CYS A 28 -1.13 2.45 -3.39
CA CYS A 28 -2.09 1.87 -4.33
C CYS A 28 -1.79 0.39 -4.58
N PHE A 29 -2.72 -0.30 -5.25
CA PHE A 29 -2.64 -1.74 -5.46
C PHE A 29 -2.67 -2.07 -6.95
N GLY A 30 -1.83 -3.01 -7.35
CA GLY A 30 -1.69 -3.45 -8.74
C GLY A 30 -1.08 -4.84 -8.86
N GLY A 31 -0.50 -5.14 -10.02
CA GLY A 31 -0.03 -6.48 -10.38
C GLY A 31 -1.16 -7.39 -10.89
N ARG A 32 -0.80 -8.59 -11.35
CA ARG A 32 -1.72 -9.54 -12.03
C ARG A 32 -2.96 -9.88 -11.19
N ASP A 33 -2.81 -9.96 -9.87
CA ASP A 33 -3.86 -10.36 -8.93
C ASP A 33 -4.24 -9.24 -7.93
N LEU A 34 -3.85 -7.99 -8.21
CA LEU A 34 -4.00 -6.83 -7.31
C LEU A 34 -3.36 -7.01 -5.92
N ARG A 35 -2.39 -7.92 -5.80
CA ARG A 35 -1.68 -8.26 -4.54
C ARG A 35 -0.34 -7.56 -4.38
N THR A 36 0.00 -6.62 -5.25
CA THR A 36 1.20 -5.79 -5.09
C THR A 36 0.80 -4.42 -4.58
N ALA A 37 1.30 -4.03 -3.41
CA ALA A 37 1.21 -2.66 -2.92
C ALA A 37 2.36 -1.84 -3.51
N TYR A 38 2.05 -0.65 -4.02
CA TYR A 38 3.01 0.36 -4.45
C TYR A 38 2.90 1.55 -3.50
N ALA A 39 4.02 2.04 -2.98
CA ALA A 39 4.04 3.15 -2.03
C ALA A 39 5.07 4.21 -2.41
N THR A 40 4.71 5.48 -2.25
CA THR A 40 5.61 6.62 -2.49
C THR A 40 6.30 7.05 -1.20
N LEU A 41 7.63 7.12 -1.27
CA LEU A 41 8.53 7.54 -0.21
C LEU A 41 9.00 8.97 -0.51
N SER A 42 8.40 9.96 0.14
CA SER A 42 8.52 11.35 -0.28
C SER A 42 9.85 12.00 0.05
N MET A 43 10.51 11.62 1.16
CA MET A 43 11.82 12.20 1.49
C MET A 43 12.90 11.67 0.54
N GLY A 44 12.85 10.37 0.22
CA GLY A 44 13.78 9.72 -0.72
C GLY A 44 13.38 9.86 -2.19
N GLY A 45 12.22 10.44 -2.51
CA GLY A 45 11.72 10.54 -3.89
C GLY A 45 11.60 9.19 -4.61
N THR A 46 11.30 8.12 -3.87
CA THR A 46 11.39 6.74 -4.37
C THR A 46 10.01 6.08 -4.40
N LEU A 47 9.78 5.24 -5.42
CA LEU A 47 8.63 4.33 -5.49
C LEU A 47 9.09 2.93 -5.09
N VAL A 48 8.41 2.32 -4.12
CA VAL A 48 8.66 0.93 -3.70
C VAL A 48 7.45 0.06 -3.97
N SER A 49 7.67 -1.25 -4.04
CA SER A 49 6.62 -2.25 -4.17
C SER A 49 6.89 -3.46 -3.29
N PHE A 50 5.84 -4.05 -2.73
CA PHE A 50 5.92 -5.23 -1.87
C PHE A 50 4.63 -6.06 -1.94
N GLU A 51 4.68 -7.32 -1.52
CA GLU A 51 3.50 -8.17 -1.47
C GLU A 51 2.49 -7.69 -0.41
N TRP A 52 1.22 -7.74 -0.77
CA TRP A 52 0.08 -7.45 0.11
C TRP A 52 -0.72 -8.72 0.38
N PRO A 53 -1.16 -8.98 1.62
CA PRO A 53 -1.76 -10.28 1.99
C PRO A 53 -3.11 -10.57 1.30
N ARG A 54 -3.71 -9.60 0.61
CA ARG A 54 -5.00 -9.73 -0.08
C ARG A 54 -5.08 -8.81 -1.31
N PRO A 55 -6.00 -9.05 -2.26
CA PRO A 55 -6.18 -8.17 -3.40
C PRO A 55 -6.67 -6.77 -2.98
N GLY A 56 -6.12 -5.73 -3.59
CA GLY A 56 -6.64 -4.37 -3.48
C GLY A 56 -7.94 -4.18 -4.26
N LEU A 57 -8.61 -3.05 -4.03
CA LEU A 57 -9.86 -2.70 -4.71
C LEU A 57 -9.60 -2.38 -6.20
N PRO A 58 -10.27 -3.06 -7.15
CA PRO A 58 -10.20 -2.70 -8.56
C PRO A 58 -10.66 -1.27 -8.80
N LEU A 59 -9.89 -0.50 -9.57
CA LEU A 59 -10.31 0.83 -10.00
C LEU A 59 -11.52 0.73 -10.94
N ARG A 60 -12.32 1.80 -10.98
CA ARG A 60 -13.55 1.88 -11.78
C ARG A 60 -13.37 1.48 -13.25
N TYR A 61 -12.19 1.72 -13.83
CA TYR A 61 -11.85 1.48 -15.24
C TYR A 61 -10.76 0.44 -15.45
N LEU A 62 -10.48 -0.41 -14.46
CA LEU A 62 -9.46 -1.45 -14.60
C LEU A 62 -9.84 -2.42 -15.72
N ASN A 63 -8.97 -2.53 -16.74
CA ASN A 63 -9.10 -3.45 -17.89
C ASN A 63 -10.41 -3.33 -18.67
N ARG A 64 -11.02 -2.13 -18.69
CA ARG A 64 -12.17 -1.83 -19.55
C ARG A 64 -11.74 -1.35 -20.92
#